data_AF-A0A9D6K2S6-F1
#
_entry.id   AF-A0A9D6K2S6-F1
#
_cell.length_a   1.000
_cell.length_b   1.000
_cell.length_c   1.000
_cell.angle_alpha   90.00
_cell.angle_beta   90.00
_cell.angle_gamma   90.00
#
_symmetry.space_group_name_H-M   'P 1'
#
loop_
_entity.id
_entity.type
_entity.pdbx_description
1 polymer ?
#
loop_
_entity_poly.entity_id
_entity_poly.type
_entity_poly.pdbx_seq_one_letter_code
_entity_poly.pdbx_strand_id
1 'polypeptide(L)' 'MDLTGLRKKIDSLDVRIVALLNERAAVTLAVGKEKIRNNRSIYAPDREQEVLKRVKNMNKGPISS' A
#
# COMPACT_ATOMS: atom_id res chain seq x y z
N MET A 1 -5.45 -25.58 13.53
CA MET A 1 -5.30 -24.30 14.26
C MET A 1 -6.66 -23.95 14.80
N ASP A 2 -6.75 -23.60 16.09
CA ASP A 2 -8.01 -23.19 16.72
C ASP A 2 -8.30 -21.71 16.46
N LEU A 3 -9.45 -21.22 16.92
CA LEU A 3 -9.85 -19.82 16.74
C LEU A 3 -8.83 -18.84 17.33
N THR A 4 -8.27 -19.17 18.49
CA THR A 4 -7.25 -18.35 19.16
C THR A 4 -5.98 -18.24 18.32
N GLY A 5 -5.49 -19.36 17.76
CA GLY A 5 -4.34 -19.36 16.88
C GLY A 5 -4.56 -18.56 15.59
N LEU A 6 -5.76 -18.64 15.00
CA LEU A 6 -6.12 -17.86 13.83
C LEU A 6 -6.12 -16.34 14.12
N ARG A 7 -6.66 -15.93 15.27
CA ARG A 7 -6.65 -14.52 15.70
C ARG A 7 -5.23 -13.99 15.88
N LYS A 8 -4.36 -14.74 16.56
CA LYS A 8 -2.94 -14.35 16.69
C LYS A 8 -2.24 -14.21 15.34
N LYS A 9 -2.58 -15.07 14.37
CA LYS A 9 -2.05 -14.95 13.01
C LYS A 9 -2.52 -13.66 12.34
N ILE A 10 -3.80 -13.31 12.48
CA ILE A 10 -4.37 -12.04 12.01
C ILE A 10 -3.63 -10.87 12.65
N ASP A 11 -3.47 -10.85 13.97
CA ASP A 11 -2.77 -9.77 14.68
C ASP A 11 -1.35 -9.57 14.14
N SER A 12 -0.61 -10.66 13.87
CA SER A 12 0.74 -10.54 13.30
C SER A 12 0.74 -10.05 11.84
N LEU A 13 -0.30 -10.38 11.07
CA LEU A 13 -0.47 -9.88 9.71
C LEU A 13 -0.78 -8.38 9.73
N ASP A 14 -1.64 -7.94 10.64
CA ASP A 14 -2.02 -6.53 10.79
C ASP A 14 -0.80 -5.67 11.15
N VAL A 15 0.06 -6.13 12.07
CA VAL A 15 1.32 -5.44 12.39
C VAL A 15 2.19 -5.27 11.14
N ARG A 16 2.30 -6.32 10.31
CA ARG A 16 3.09 -6.27 9.07
C ARG A 16 2.47 -5.36 8.02
N ILE A 17 1.14 -5.37 7.89
CA ILE A 17 0.40 -4.49 6.99
C ILE A 17 0.66 -3.03 7.37
N VAL A 18 0.50 -2.68 8.65
CA VAL A 18 0.75 -1.32 9.15
C VAL A 18 2.19 -0.88 8.90
N ALA A 19 3.17 -1.75 9.16
CA ALA A 19 4.58 -1.46 8.89
C ALA A 19 4.83 -1.14 7.41
N LEU A 20 4.32 -1.98 6.49
CA LEU A 20 4.46 -1.79 5.04
C LEU A 20 3.74 -0.53 4.55
N LEU A 21 2.59 -0.21 5.11
CA LEU A 21 1.85 1.02 4.78
C LEU A 21 2.63 2.27 5.21
N ASN A 22 3.24 2.26 6.39
CA ASN A 22 4.07 3.36 6.87
C ASN A 22 5.32 3.55 6.00
N GLU A 23 5.99 2.46 5.62
CA GLU A 23 7.12 2.51 4.69
C GLU A 23 6.72 3.11 3.34
N ARG A 24 5.60 2.65 2.76
CA ARG A 24 5.05 3.19 1.51
C ARG A 24 4.69 4.68 1.64
N ALA A 25 4.15 5.10 2.79
CA ALA A 25 3.80 6.49 3.06
C ALA A 25 5.05 7.37 3.10
N ALA A 26 6.13 6.92 3.75
CA ALA A 26 7.40 7.64 3.80
C ALA A 26 7.98 7.87 2.39
N VAL A 27 7.94 6.86 1.52
CA VAL A 27 8.35 7.00 0.11
C VAL A 27 7.46 7.99 -0.64
N THR A 28 6.14 7.96 -0.40
CA THR A 28 5.19 8.89 -1.04
C THR A 28 5.45 10.33 -0.62
N LEU A 29 5.79 10.58 0.64
CA LEU A 29 6.18 11.90 1.13
C LEU A 29 7.46 12.40 0.45
N ALA A 30 8.46 11.53 0.27
CA ALA A 30 9.68 11.86 -0.47
C ALA A 30 9.39 12.22 -1.94
N VAL A 31 8.52 11.46 -2.60
CA VAL A 31 8.04 11.77 -3.97
C VAL A 31 7.33 13.12 -4.02
N GLY A 32 6.49 13.44 -3.03
CA GLY A 32 5.83 14.75 -2.93
C GLY A 32 6.83 15.90 -2.81
N LYS A 33 7.84 15.76 -1.94
CA LYS A 33 8.92 16.75 -1.78
C LYS A 33 9.70 16.96 -3.09
N GLU A 34 9.99 15.88 -3.82
CA GLU A 34 10.65 15.96 -5.12
C GLU A 34 9.80 16.73 -6.14
N LYS A 35 8.50 16.42 -6.24
CA LYS A 35 7.60 17.10 -7.18
C LYS A 35 7.50 18.59 -6.90
N ILE A 36 7.39 18.97 -5.63
CA ILE A 36 7.37 20.39 -5.21
C ILE A 36 8.66 21.08 -5.63
N ARG A 37 9.83 20.46 -5.36
CA ARG A 37 11.13 21.01 -5.75
C ARG A 37 11.26 21.25 -7.25
N ASN A 38 10.59 20.43 -8.07
CA ASN A 38 10.61 20.55 -9.53
C ASN A 38 9.40 21.32 -10.10
N ASN A 39 8.63 22.04 -9.27
CA ASN A 39 7.40 22.75 -9.67
C ASN A 39 6.40 21.87 -10.45
N ARG A 40 6.30 20.58 -10.08
CA ARG A 40 5.36 19.62 -10.67
C ARG A 40 4.13 19.42 -9.78
N SER A 41 2.99 19.13 -10.40
CA SER A 41 1.76 18.78 -9.68
C SER A 41 1.96 17.56 -8.78
N ILE A 42 1.55 17.69 -7.52
CA ILE A 42 1.54 16.60 -6.55
C ILE A 42 0.52 15.53 -6.96
N TYR A 43 -0.66 15.97 -7.40
CA TYR A 43 -1.72 15.11 -7.92
C TYR A 43 -1.33 14.53 -9.29
N ALA A 44 -1.43 13.20 -9.43
CA ALA A 44 -1.03 12.46 -10.62
C ALA A 44 -2.02 11.29 -10.89
N PRO A 45 -3.16 11.56 -11.53
CA PRO A 45 -4.23 10.58 -11.73
C PRO A 45 -3.78 9.34 -12.52
N ASP A 46 -2.94 9.53 -13.55
CA ASP A 46 -2.39 8.40 -14.34
C ASP A 46 -1.58 7.44 -13.47
N ARG A 47 -0.83 8.00 -12.49
CA ARG A 47 -0.04 7.19 -11.57
C ARG A 47 -0.94 6.41 -10.60
N GLU A 48 -2.04 7.00 -10.15
CA GLU A 48 -3.02 6.30 -9.31
C GLU A 48 -3.66 5.13 -10.05
N GLN A 49 -4.06 5.34 -11.31
CA GLN A 49 -4.60 4.27 -12.16
C GLN A 49 -3.59 3.13 -12.38
N GLU A 50 -2.32 3.46 -12.63
CA GLU A 50 -1.27 2.46 -12.80
C GLU A 50 -1.07 1.62 -11.53
N VAL A 51 -1.06 2.27 -10.36
CA VAL A 51 -0.97 1.58 -9.06
C VAL A 51 -2.14 0.63 -8.87
N LEU A 52 -3.38 1.09 -9.10
CA LEU A 52 -4.58 0.26 -8.95
C LEU A 52 -4.58 -0.92 -9.92
N LYS A 53 -4.23 -0.70 -11.19
CA LYS A 53 -4.10 -1.76 -12.19
C LYS A 53 -3.06 -2.80 -11.76
N ARG A 54 -1.90 -2.35 -11.26
CA ARG A 54 -0.84 -3.25 -10.79
C ARG A 54 -1.30 -4.06 -9.57
N VAL A 55 -1.94 -3.43 -8.59
CA VAL A 55 -2.47 -4.12 -7.40
C VAL A 55 -3.51 -5.17 -7.80
N LYS A 56 -4.44 -4.82 -8.70
CA LYS A 56 -5.44 -5.76 -9.23
C LYS A 56 -4.80 -6.96 -9.93
N ASN A 57 -3.79 -6.73 -10.77
CA ASN A 57 -3.07 -7.81 -11.47
C ASN A 57 -2.23 -8.69 -10.54
N MET A 58 -1.74 -8.15 -9.41
CA MET A 58 -0.98 -8.90 -8.41
C MET A 58 -1.87 -9.71 -7.47
N ASN A 59 -3.16 -9.39 -7.40
CA ASN A 59 -4.11 -10.10 -6.54
C ASN A 59 -4.37 -11.51 -7.08
N LYS A 60 -3.75 -12.51 -6.44
CA LYS A 60 -4.01 -13.95 -6.65
C LYS A 60 -4.78 -14.58 -5.48
N GLY A 61 -5.25 -13.75 -4.55
CA GLY A 61 -5.88 -14.16 -3.31
C GLY A 61 -7.40 -14.09 -3.36
N PRO A 62 -8.07 -14.40 -2.24
CA PRO A 62 -9.53 -14.47 -2.17
C PRO A 62 -10.23 -13.11 -2.14
N ILE A 63 -9.49 -11.99 -2.18
CA ILE A 63 -10.06 -10.65 -2.20
C ILE A 63 -10.67 -10.42 -3.59
N SER A 64 -11.96 -10.12 -3.66
CA SER A 64 -12.62 -9.79 -4.93
C SER A 64 -12.04 -8.52 -5.55
N SER A 65 -11.85 -8.55 -6.87
CA SER A 65 -11.18 -7.52 -7.68
C SER A 65 -12.02 -6.29 -8.02
#